data_AF-A0A016S025-F1
#
_entry.id   AF-A0A016S025-F1
#
_cell.length_a   1.000
_cell.length_b   1.000
_cell.length_c   1.000
_cell.angle_alpha   90.00
_cell.angle_beta   90.00
_cell.angle_gamma   90.00
#
_symmetry.space_group_name_H-M   'P 1'
#
loop_
_entity.id
_entity.type
_entity.pdbx_description
1 polymer ?
#
loop_
_entity_poly.entity_id
_entity_poly.type
_entity_poly.pdbx_seq_one_letter_code
_entity_poly.pdbx_strand_id
1 'polypeptide(L)'
;MSSLTLPYITRLARAAAVQLFACRSSSVCPSQPAEASRKQSTLKRKMEELRHIPDFPLIYPDFLQSPVWNRRNALKEELEFQDMLERRMHIDIPEFYVGSIVAVTTSEKFMGSKEHRFVGICIRREKQGLHHQFTLRNVVDGIGVEILYDLYNPTIRKIETLKLEKRLDTDLSYLVDALPEYSTFDFHMEPIAHPAGTPVPINPMKVKLRPPPWSRRWELYDCKGIEGAWSQSTPYFKRKFHKTKMNDYLRYDLIADYRVGSELEHELKVEEKMQRFEKERHTAGLTRRRIFRSASASR
;
A
#
# COMPACT_ATOMS: atom_id res chain seq x y z
N MET A 1 -53.47 71.37 -43.18
CA MET A 1 -54.65 71.82 -42.44
C MET A 1 -54.53 71.35 -41.00
N SER A 2 -54.70 72.27 -40.05
CA SER A 2 -55.10 72.05 -38.63
C SER A 2 -54.13 71.22 -37.77
N SER A 3 -53.21 71.83 -37.01
CA SER A 3 -53.39 72.26 -35.61
C SER A 3 -54.12 71.25 -34.71
N LEU A 4 -53.48 70.80 -33.63
CA LEU A 4 -53.94 70.98 -32.25
C LEU A 4 -52.89 70.46 -31.24
N THR A 5 -52.65 71.27 -30.22
CA THR A 5 -51.66 71.17 -29.14
C THR A 5 -52.33 70.84 -27.79
N LEU A 6 -51.69 69.94 -27.00
CA LEU A 6 -51.54 69.86 -25.51
C LEU A 6 -52.80 69.78 -24.60
N PRO A 7 -52.74 69.16 -23.38
CA PRO A 7 -51.77 69.40 -22.27
C PRO A 7 -51.22 68.13 -21.58
N TYR A 8 -49.97 68.10 -21.12
CA TYR A 8 -49.42 68.51 -19.80
C TYR A 8 -50.22 68.02 -18.58
N ILE A 9 -49.77 66.90 -17.98
CA ILE A 9 -50.03 66.57 -16.57
C ILE A 9 -48.71 66.13 -15.94
N THR A 10 -48.28 66.92 -14.97
CA THR A 10 -47.15 66.71 -14.07
C THR A 10 -47.47 65.63 -13.04
N ARG A 11 -46.51 64.73 -12.77
CA ARG A 11 -46.49 63.99 -11.51
C ARG A 11 -45.13 64.08 -10.84
N LEU A 12 -45.22 64.63 -9.63
CA LEU A 12 -44.21 64.97 -8.65
C LEU A 12 -43.19 63.86 -8.37
N ALA A 13 -41.91 64.28 -8.33
CA ALA A 13 -40.84 63.58 -7.69
C ALA A 13 -41.08 63.50 -6.17
N ARG A 14 -40.92 62.31 -5.58
CA ARG A 14 -40.70 62.14 -4.14
C ARG A 14 -39.29 61.60 -3.96
N ALA A 15 -38.40 62.50 -3.52
CA ALA A 15 -37.10 62.13 -2.97
C ALA A 15 -37.32 61.43 -1.62
N ALA A 16 -36.93 60.16 -1.53
CA ALA A 16 -36.78 59.50 -0.24
C ALA A 16 -35.41 59.91 0.32
N ALA A 17 -35.43 60.72 1.37
CA ALA A 17 -34.23 61.15 2.08
C ALA A 17 -33.57 59.94 2.77
N VAL A 18 -32.28 59.79 2.51
CA VAL A 18 -31.37 58.87 3.20
C VAL A 18 -31.29 59.28 4.68
N GLN A 19 -31.71 58.39 5.60
CA GLN A 19 -31.28 58.46 6.99
C GLN A 19 -30.07 57.54 7.16
N LEU A 20 -28.89 58.15 7.16
CA LEU A 20 -27.65 57.51 7.63
C LEU A 20 -27.78 57.27 9.14
N PHE A 21 -28.05 56.04 9.53
CA PHE A 21 -27.77 55.61 10.90
C PHE A 21 -26.26 55.42 11.04
N ALA A 22 -25.64 56.25 11.87
CA ALA A 22 -24.26 56.09 12.29
C ALA A 22 -24.15 54.85 13.18
N CYS A 23 -23.68 53.73 12.61
CA CYS A 23 -23.28 52.59 13.41
C CYS A 23 -21.85 52.80 13.90
N ARG A 24 -21.75 52.91 15.23
CA ARG A 24 -20.55 53.11 16.03
C ARG A 24 -19.51 52.01 15.80
N SER A 25 -18.26 52.42 15.96
CA SER A 25 -17.05 51.60 16.07
C SER A 25 -17.19 50.40 17.02
N SER A 26 -16.97 49.18 16.50
CA SER A 26 -16.47 48.06 17.29
C SER A 26 -15.82 47.00 16.40
N SER A 27 -14.64 46.56 16.85
CA SER A 27 -13.89 45.33 16.52
C SER A 27 -13.39 45.15 15.08
N VAL A 28 -12.07 45.36 14.94
CA VAL A 28 -11.12 44.61 14.10
C VAL A 28 -11.74 43.37 13.44
N CYS A 29 -12.06 43.47 12.16
CA CYS A 29 -12.20 42.31 11.29
C CYS A 29 -10.83 42.06 10.64
N PRO A 30 -10.13 40.94 10.91
CA PRO A 30 -9.06 40.51 10.04
C PRO A 30 -9.71 39.87 8.80
N SER A 31 -10.18 40.69 7.87
CA SER A 31 -10.49 40.23 6.53
C SER A 31 -9.18 40.07 5.76
N GLN A 32 -8.36 39.09 6.14
CA GLN A 32 -7.52 38.45 5.14
C GLN A 32 -8.46 37.55 4.34
N PRO A 33 -8.68 37.80 3.03
CA PRO A 33 -9.34 36.80 2.22
C PRO A 33 -8.51 35.52 2.33
N ALA A 34 -9.17 34.40 2.64
CA ALA A 34 -8.51 33.09 2.57
C ALA A 34 -7.78 33.03 1.23
N GLU A 35 -6.45 32.84 1.27
CA GLU A 35 -5.67 32.64 0.05
C GLU A 35 -6.41 31.62 -0.79
N ALA A 36 -6.90 32.07 -1.95
CA ALA A 36 -7.59 31.20 -2.88
C ALA A 36 -6.64 30.05 -3.17
N SER A 37 -6.97 28.85 -2.66
CA SER A 37 -6.20 27.63 -2.89
C SER A 37 -5.89 27.58 -4.38
N ARG A 38 -4.61 27.78 -4.70
CA ARG A 38 -4.10 27.89 -6.05
C ARG A 38 -4.32 26.52 -6.67
N LYS A 39 -5.49 26.30 -7.28
CA LYS A 39 -5.84 25.03 -7.94
C LYS A 39 -4.68 24.73 -8.87
N GLN A 40 -3.91 23.68 -8.57
CA GLN A 40 -2.81 23.25 -9.44
C GLN A 40 -3.37 23.11 -10.86
N SER A 41 -2.60 23.53 -11.86
CA SER A 41 -3.04 23.41 -13.25
C SER A 41 -3.44 21.96 -13.52
N THR A 42 -4.63 21.75 -14.09
CA THR A 42 -5.17 20.42 -14.41
C THR A 42 -4.21 19.57 -15.24
N LEU A 43 -3.31 20.21 -16.00
CA LEU A 43 -2.23 19.57 -16.74
C LEU A 43 -1.14 18.99 -15.84
N LYS A 44 -0.71 19.69 -14.77
CA LYS A 44 0.31 19.18 -13.85
C LYS A 44 -0.16 17.89 -13.19
N ARG A 45 -1.41 17.88 -12.69
CA ARG A 45 -2.04 16.70 -12.08
C ARG A 45 -2.10 15.52 -13.05
N LYS A 46 -2.54 15.74 -14.30
CA LYS A 46 -2.54 14.69 -15.34
C LYS A 46 -1.15 14.13 -15.66
N MET A 47 -0.13 14.98 -15.69
CA MET A 47 1.25 14.53 -15.93
C MET A 47 1.79 13.68 -14.77
N GLU A 48 1.39 14.00 -13.54
CA GLU A 48 1.77 13.27 -12.34
C GLU A 48 1.08 11.91 -12.27
N GLU A 49 -0.21 11.85 -12.60
CA GLU A 49 -0.96 10.60 -12.78
C GLU A 49 -0.34 9.68 -13.84
N LEU A 50 0.17 10.23 -14.94
CA LEU A 50 0.90 9.45 -15.98
C LEU A 50 2.27 8.94 -15.51
N ARG A 51 2.87 9.56 -14.49
CA ARG A 51 4.17 9.17 -13.92
C ARG A 51 4.01 8.24 -12.72
N HIS A 52 2.81 8.05 -12.21
CA HIS A 52 2.53 7.16 -11.09
C HIS A 52 2.90 5.71 -11.42
N ILE A 53 3.42 4.98 -10.43
CA ILE A 53 3.67 3.55 -10.56
C ILE A 53 2.35 2.82 -10.23
N PRO A 54 1.70 2.15 -11.19
CA PRO A 54 0.36 1.56 -10.96
C PRO A 54 0.37 0.46 -9.88
N ASP A 55 1.50 -0.22 -9.69
CA ASP A 55 1.69 -1.26 -8.69
C ASP A 55 2.23 -0.71 -7.34
N PHE A 56 2.21 0.60 -7.10
CA PHE A 56 2.76 1.23 -5.90
C PHE A 56 2.29 0.58 -4.59
N PRO A 57 1.00 0.28 -4.38
CA PRO A 57 0.52 -0.35 -3.14
C PRO A 57 1.10 -1.75 -2.91
N LEU A 58 1.48 -2.45 -3.98
CA LEU A 58 2.06 -3.79 -3.91
C LEU A 58 3.58 -3.74 -3.68
N ILE A 59 4.26 -2.74 -4.23
CA ILE A 59 5.71 -2.55 -4.05
C ILE A 59 6.00 -2.03 -2.64
N TYR A 60 5.28 -0.98 -2.24
CA TYR A 60 5.48 -0.19 -1.02
C TYR A 60 4.25 -0.21 -0.08
N PRO A 61 3.74 -1.39 0.32
CA PRO A 61 2.58 -1.51 1.22
C PRO A 61 2.83 -0.92 2.61
N ASP A 62 4.09 -0.80 3.02
CA ASP A 62 4.51 -0.22 4.28
C ASP A 62 4.29 1.29 4.36
N PHE A 63 4.28 1.98 3.21
CA PHE A 63 3.99 3.40 3.13
C PHE A 63 2.49 3.71 3.03
N LEU A 64 1.63 2.69 2.95
CA LEU A 64 0.18 2.88 2.88
C LEU A 64 -0.37 3.33 4.23
N GLN A 65 -1.52 4.02 4.19
CA GLN A 65 -2.22 4.40 5.40
C GLN A 65 -2.83 3.19 6.11
N SER A 66 -2.97 3.28 7.43
CA SER A 66 -3.69 2.26 8.19
C SER A 66 -5.16 2.19 7.72
N PRO A 67 -5.67 0.99 7.40
CA PRO A 67 -7.07 0.80 7.03
C PRO A 67 -8.01 1.08 8.22
N VAL A 68 -7.49 0.98 9.45
CA VAL A 68 -8.21 1.36 10.66
C VAL A 68 -8.11 2.87 10.82
N TRP A 69 -9.20 3.57 10.51
CA TRP A 69 -9.25 5.04 10.53
C TRP A 69 -8.85 5.67 11.88
N ASN A 70 -9.27 5.05 12.99
CA ASN A 70 -8.93 5.48 14.36
C ASN A 70 -7.42 5.47 14.67
N ARG A 71 -6.60 4.80 13.85
CA ARG A 71 -5.15 4.71 14.03
C ARG A 71 -4.40 5.73 13.18
N ARG A 72 -5.08 6.47 12.29
CA ARG A 72 -4.43 7.46 11.41
C ARG A 72 -4.11 8.72 12.19
N ASN A 73 -2.88 9.19 12.07
CA ASN A 73 -2.44 10.45 12.64
C ASN A 73 -1.34 11.02 11.75
N ALA A 74 -1.60 12.18 11.14
CA ALA A 74 -0.72 12.76 10.14
C ALA A 74 0.69 13.06 10.66
N LEU A 75 0.82 13.55 11.91
CA LEU A 75 2.13 13.84 12.50
C LEU A 75 2.90 12.55 12.76
N LYS A 76 2.22 11.54 13.30
CA LYS A 76 2.83 10.23 13.55
C LYS A 76 3.31 9.60 12.24
N GLU A 77 2.45 9.57 11.22
CA GLU A 77 2.77 9.00 9.91
C GLU A 77 3.94 9.74 9.24
N GLU A 78 4.02 11.06 9.38
CA GLU A 78 5.15 11.86 8.88
C GLU A 78 6.47 11.48 9.56
N LEU A 79 6.47 11.33 10.89
CA LEU A 79 7.66 10.93 11.63
C LEU A 79 8.09 9.49 11.28
N GLU A 80 7.15 8.55 11.24
CA GLU A 80 7.43 7.17 10.82
C GLU A 80 7.99 7.13 9.39
N PHE A 81 7.44 7.94 8.48
CA PHE A 81 7.89 8.04 7.11
C PHE A 81 9.35 8.50 7.01
N GLN A 82 9.74 9.52 7.78
CA GLN A 82 11.10 10.03 7.83
C GLN A 82 12.07 8.94 8.31
N ASP A 83 11.75 8.29 9.44
CA ASP A 83 12.57 7.21 10.00
C ASP A 83 12.73 6.02 9.02
N MET A 84 11.64 5.65 8.34
CA MET A 84 11.64 4.59 7.33
C MET A 84 12.57 4.90 6.16
N LEU A 85 12.54 6.13 5.64
CA LEU A 85 13.42 6.57 4.56
C LEU A 85 14.88 6.61 5.00
N GLU A 86 15.15 7.10 6.21
CA GLU A 86 16.50 7.09 6.77
C GLU A 86 17.03 5.66 6.91
N ARG A 87 16.21 4.73 7.38
CA ARG A 87 16.61 3.32 7.47
C ARG A 87 16.90 2.71 6.10
N ARG A 88 16.07 2.97 5.09
CA ARG A 88 16.27 2.53 3.68
C ARG A 88 17.53 3.09 3.02
N MET A 89 18.16 4.13 3.59
CA MET A 89 19.49 4.57 3.15
C MET A 89 20.61 3.66 3.63
N HIS A 90 20.43 3.08 4.81
CA HIS A 90 21.43 2.23 5.45
C HIS A 90 21.33 0.78 4.97
N ILE A 91 20.11 0.25 4.82
CA ILE A 91 19.83 -1.09 4.29
C ILE A 91 19.15 -1.02 2.93
N ASP A 92 19.62 -1.81 1.97
CA ASP A 92 18.96 -1.96 0.67
C ASP A 92 17.75 -2.89 0.82
N ILE A 93 16.56 -2.35 0.60
CA ILE A 93 15.30 -3.07 0.67
C ILE A 93 14.78 -3.22 -0.76
N PRO A 94 14.93 -4.40 -1.38
CA PRO A 94 14.52 -4.61 -2.76
C PRO A 94 12.99 -4.73 -2.88
N GLU A 95 12.51 -4.64 -4.10
CA GLU A 95 11.13 -5.00 -4.43
C GLU A 95 10.93 -6.51 -4.30
N PHE A 96 9.86 -6.92 -3.63
CA PHE A 96 9.39 -8.31 -3.57
C PHE A 96 7.90 -8.35 -3.25
N TYR A 97 7.24 -9.45 -3.62
CA TYR A 97 5.81 -9.64 -3.42
C TYR A 97 5.53 -10.91 -2.62
N VAL A 98 4.27 -11.08 -2.22
CA VAL A 98 3.79 -12.37 -1.74
C VAL A 98 3.92 -13.39 -2.88
N GLY A 99 4.68 -14.46 -2.62
CA GLY A 99 5.07 -15.45 -3.60
C GLY A 99 6.53 -15.37 -4.07
N SER A 100 7.21 -14.25 -3.85
CA SER A 100 8.63 -14.12 -4.19
C SER A 100 9.50 -14.92 -3.23
N ILE A 101 10.64 -15.41 -3.72
CA ILE A 101 11.65 -16.11 -2.90
C ILE A 101 12.67 -15.06 -2.44
N VAL A 102 12.86 -14.94 -1.13
CA VAL A 102 13.68 -13.91 -0.50
C VAL A 102 14.69 -14.58 0.44
N ALA A 103 15.91 -14.05 0.44
CA ALA A 103 16.94 -14.39 1.41
C ALA A 103 17.15 -13.20 2.37
N VAL A 104 17.04 -13.45 3.67
CA VAL A 104 17.26 -12.43 4.71
C VAL A 104 18.49 -12.82 5.52
N THR A 105 19.42 -11.88 5.65
CA THR A 105 20.60 -12.02 6.49
C THR A 105 20.43 -11.18 7.75
N THR A 106 20.40 -11.83 8.92
CA THR A 106 20.31 -11.17 10.22
C THR A 106 21.61 -11.36 11.01
N SER A 107 21.93 -10.40 11.88
CA SER A 107 22.98 -10.56 12.87
C SER A 107 22.36 -10.86 14.23
N GLU A 108 22.60 -12.05 14.77
CA GLU A 108 22.16 -12.45 16.10
C GLU A 108 23.39 -12.62 17.01
N LYS A 109 23.32 -12.14 18.25
CA LYS A 109 24.49 -12.16 19.16
C LYS A 109 24.66 -13.49 19.86
N PHE A 110 23.55 -14.22 20.08
CA PHE A 110 23.53 -15.44 20.86
C PHE A 110 23.80 -16.71 20.04
N MET A 111 23.77 -16.61 18.71
CA MET A 111 24.12 -17.70 17.84
C MET A 111 25.63 -17.69 17.53
N GLY A 112 26.22 -18.87 17.31
CA GLY A 112 27.68 -19.00 17.14
C GLY A 112 28.25 -18.34 15.88
N SER A 113 27.42 -18.09 14.86
CA SER A 113 27.80 -17.28 13.69
C SER A 113 27.40 -15.83 13.93
N LYS A 114 28.17 -14.89 13.36
CA LYS A 114 27.84 -13.46 13.41
C LYS A 114 26.62 -13.11 12.54
N GLU A 115 26.41 -13.87 11.47
CA GLU A 115 25.35 -13.64 10.49
C GLU A 115 24.63 -14.93 10.14
N HIS A 116 23.30 -14.84 10.00
CA HIS A 116 22.39 -15.94 9.72
C HIS A 116 21.58 -15.61 8.48
N ARG A 117 21.68 -16.46 7.47
CA ARG A 117 20.92 -16.35 6.23
C ARG A 117 19.74 -17.33 6.30
N PHE A 118 18.53 -16.83 6.10
CA PHE A 118 17.33 -17.65 5.91
C PHE A 118 16.75 -17.39 4.53
N VAL A 119 16.49 -18.45 3.79
CA VAL A 119 15.86 -18.41 2.46
C VAL A 119 14.47 -19.00 2.57
N GLY A 120 13.48 -18.34 1.98
CA GLY A 120 12.12 -18.86 1.93
C GLY A 120 11.20 -18.06 1.01
N ILE A 121 10.01 -18.60 0.77
CA ILE A 121 8.94 -17.89 0.07
C ILE A 121 8.27 -16.90 1.02
N CYS A 122 8.04 -15.68 0.54
CA CYS A 122 7.23 -14.71 1.27
C CYS A 122 5.76 -15.12 1.18
N ILE A 123 5.19 -15.56 2.30
CA ILE A 123 3.79 -16.01 2.32
C ILE A 123 2.80 -14.87 2.57
N ARG A 124 3.29 -13.77 3.16
CA ARG A 124 2.44 -12.72 3.71
C ARG A 124 3.25 -11.47 3.99
N ARG A 125 2.63 -10.31 3.75
CA ARG A 125 3.13 -8.98 4.10
C ARG A 125 2.00 -8.24 4.82
N GLU A 126 2.27 -7.77 6.03
CA GLU A 126 1.25 -7.22 6.92
C GLU A 126 1.73 -5.94 7.60
N LYS A 127 0.76 -5.18 8.13
CA LYS A 127 0.94 -3.89 8.81
C LYS A 127 1.51 -2.80 7.90
N GLN A 128 1.52 -1.59 8.41
CA GLN A 128 2.03 -0.38 7.77
C GLN A 128 3.06 0.29 8.68
N GLY A 129 3.79 1.26 8.15
CA GLY A 129 4.78 2.05 8.87
C GLY A 129 6.02 1.24 9.27
N LEU A 130 6.66 1.68 10.36
CA LEU A 130 7.89 1.08 10.88
C LEU A 130 7.72 -0.38 11.32
N HIS A 131 6.49 -0.78 11.64
CA HIS A 131 6.13 -2.13 12.05
C HIS A 131 5.70 -3.03 10.89
N HIS A 132 5.96 -2.66 9.62
CA HIS A 132 5.65 -3.54 8.50
C HIS A 132 6.38 -4.88 8.63
N GLN A 133 5.65 -5.98 8.51
CA GLN A 133 6.14 -7.34 8.72
C GLN A 133 5.97 -8.16 7.46
N PHE A 134 6.87 -9.13 7.29
CA PHE A 134 6.72 -10.15 6.28
C PHE A 134 7.14 -11.51 6.84
N THR A 135 6.43 -12.56 6.44
CA THR A 135 6.70 -13.91 6.90
C THR A 135 7.31 -14.72 5.77
N LEU A 136 8.47 -15.32 6.05
CA LEU A 136 9.13 -16.26 5.15
C LEU A 136 8.87 -17.69 5.62
N ARG A 137 8.58 -18.58 4.67
CA ARG A 137 8.39 -20.01 4.89
C ARG A 137 9.40 -20.81 4.09
N ASN A 138 9.99 -21.83 4.71
CA ASN A 138 10.76 -22.86 4.02
C ASN A 138 10.62 -24.21 4.75
N VAL A 139 10.83 -25.32 4.04
CA VAL A 139 10.94 -26.65 4.64
C VAL A 139 12.41 -27.03 4.71
N VAL A 140 12.90 -27.19 5.92
CA VAL A 140 14.31 -27.47 6.23
C VAL A 140 14.36 -28.84 6.90
N ASP A 141 15.10 -29.78 6.31
CA ASP A 141 15.22 -31.16 6.84
C ASP A 141 13.87 -31.82 7.14
N GLY A 142 12.87 -31.57 6.29
CA GLY A 142 11.51 -32.10 6.42
C GLY A 142 10.62 -31.36 7.43
N ILE A 143 11.14 -30.32 8.10
CA ILE A 143 10.40 -29.50 9.07
C ILE A 143 10.04 -28.16 8.44
N GLY A 144 8.77 -27.78 8.46
CA GLY A 144 8.32 -26.46 8.01
C GLY A 144 8.70 -25.39 9.03
N VAL A 145 9.53 -24.44 8.63
CA VAL A 145 9.98 -23.30 9.43
C VAL A 145 9.37 -22.02 8.87
N GLU A 146 8.81 -21.21 9.76
CA GLU A 146 8.31 -19.87 9.45
C GLU A 146 9.01 -18.85 10.31
N ILE A 147 9.53 -17.79 9.68
CA ILE A 147 10.16 -16.68 10.38
C ILE A 147 9.45 -15.40 9.97
N LEU A 148 8.94 -14.70 10.98
CA LEU A 148 8.38 -13.36 10.82
C LEU A 148 9.50 -12.34 11.00
N TYR A 149 9.68 -11.47 10.02
CA TYR A 149 10.64 -10.38 10.04
C TYR A 149 9.90 -9.04 10.08
N ASP A 150 10.37 -8.14 10.96
CA ASP A 150 10.03 -6.73 10.89
C ASP A 150 10.97 -6.06 9.88
N LEU A 151 10.42 -5.43 8.83
CA LEU A 151 11.18 -4.91 7.69
C LEU A 151 12.28 -3.93 8.09
N TYR A 152 12.00 -3.11 9.10
CA TYR A 152 12.90 -2.04 9.55
C TYR A 152 13.79 -2.44 10.73
N ASN A 153 13.82 -3.72 11.12
CA ASN A 153 14.60 -4.19 12.26
C ASN A 153 16.11 -3.90 12.07
N PRO A 154 16.80 -3.32 13.06
CA PRO A 154 18.24 -3.06 13.00
C PRO A 154 19.11 -4.33 12.93
N THR A 155 18.60 -5.49 13.35
CA THR A 155 19.34 -6.77 13.26
C THR A 155 19.46 -7.28 11.84
N ILE A 156 18.58 -6.84 10.92
CA ILE A 156 18.65 -7.20 9.51
C ILE A 156 19.81 -6.44 8.87
N ARG A 157 20.71 -7.21 8.24
CA ARG A 157 21.90 -6.71 7.53
C ARG A 157 21.66 -6.59 6.03
N LYS A 158 21.00 -7.58 5.43
CA LYS A 158 20.76 -7.63 3.99
C LYS A 158 19.47 -8.37 3.68
N ILE A 159 18.74 -7.87 2.70
CA ILE A 159 17.58 -8.55 2.10
C ILE A 159 17.90 -8.71 0.61
N GLU A 160 17.79 -9.93 0.10
CA GLU A 160 18.03 -10.26 -1.31
C GLU A 160 16.78 -10.91 -1.89
N THR A 161 16.30 -10.42 -3.02
CA THR A 161 15.23 -11.10 -3.77
C THR A 161 15.88 -12.13 -4.70
N LEU A 162 15.70 -13.43 -4.40
CA LEU A 162 16.26 -14.51 -5.22
C LEU A 162 15.41 -14.77 -6.47
N LYS A 163 14.09 -14.74 -6.32
CA LYS A 163 13.16 -14.91 -7.44
C LYS A 163 11.99 -13.97 -7.27
N LEU A 164 11.86 -13.02 -8.19
CA LEU A 164 10.75 -12.08 -8.21
C LEU A 164 9.57 -12.70 -8.95
N GLU A 165 8.55 -13.10 -8.20
CA GLU A 165 7.28 -13.59 -8.77
C GLU A 165 6.11 -13.19 -7.87
N LYS A 166 4.93 -13.03 -8.49
CA LYS A 166 3.64 -12.86 -7.81
C LYS A 166 2.88 -14.18 -7.82
N ARG A 167 1.96 -14.36 -6.88
CA ARG A 167 0.98 -15.46 -6.87
C ARG A 167 -0.43 -14.93 -7.12
N LEU A 168 -1.37 -15.85 -7.31
CA LEU A 168 -2.78 -15.50 -7.55
C LEU A 168 -3.46 -14.90 -6.31
N ASP A 169 -2.97 -15.25 -5.13
CA ASP A 169 -3.50 -14.83 -3.83
C ASP A 169 -2.54 -13.88 -3.12
N THR A 170 -3.09 -13.03 -2.27
CA THR A 170 -2.34 -12.06 -1.45
C THR A 170 -1.82 -12.66 -0.13
N ASP A 171 -2.35 -13.80 0.31
CA ASP A 171 -1.88 -14.56 1.49
C ASP A 171 -1.73 -16.04 1.12
N LEU A 172 -0.54 -16.59 1.31
CA LEU A 172 -0.18 -17.98 1.01
C LEU A 172 -0.10 -18.84 2.27
N SER A 173 -0.78 -18.46 3.35
CA SER A 173 -0.80 -19.22 4.60
C SER A 173 -1.32 -20.65 4.45
N TYR A 174 -2.05 -20.96 3.37
CA TYR A 174 -2.44 -22.33 3.03
C TYR A 174 -1.25 -23.25 2.70
N LEU A 175 -0.05 -22.70 2.45
CA LEU A 175 1.18 -23.48 2.29
C LEU A 175 1.58 -24.25 3.56
N VAL A 176 1.01 -23.89 4.73
CA VAL A 176 1.14 -24.68 5.96
C VAL A 176 0.49 -26.05 5.79
N ASP A 177 -0.70 -26.11 5.20
CA ASP A 177 -1.47 -27.34 5.00
C ASP A 177 -1.20 -28.02 3.66
N ALA A 178 -0.45 -27.36 2.76
CA ALA A 178 -0.03 -27.88 1.48
C ALA A 178 0.96 -29.04 1.57
N LEU A 179 1.18 -29.72 0.45
CA LEU A 179 2.30 -30.65 0.29
C LEU A 179 3.65 -29.89 0.45
N PRO A 180 4.65 -30.48 1.13
CA PRO A 180 5.94 -29.82 1.38
C PRO A 180 6.68 -29.34 0.13
N GLU A 181 6.47 -30.01 -1.02
CA GLU A 181 7.07 -29.69 -2.32
C GLU A 181 6.87 -28.23 -2.73
N TYR A 182 5.71 -27.64 -2.41
CA TYR A 182 5.41 -26.26 -2.76
C TYR A 182 6.09 -25.21 -1.86
N SER A 183 6.69 -25.66 -0.76
CA SER A 183 7.33 -24.81 0.26
C SER A 183 8.80 -25.15 0.50
N THR A 184 9.38 -26.10 -0.24
CA THR A 184 10.77 -26.50 -0.10
C THR A 184 11.63 -25.72 -1.09
N PHE A 185 12.56 -24.93 -0.58
CA PHE A 185 13.48 -24.12 -1.37
C PHE A 185 14.92 -24.35 -0.92
N ASP A 186 15.83 -24.41 -1.89
CA ASP A 186 17.27 -24.54 -1.62
C ASP A 186 17.83 -23.24 -1.01
N PHE A 187 18.64 -23.39 0.05
CA PHE A 187 19.34 -22.28 0.71
C PHE A 187 20.43 -21.66 -0.17
N HIS A 188 20.98 -22.43 -1.10
CA HIS A 188 22.05 -22.02 -2.00
C HIS A 188 21.56 -21.61 -3.39
N MET A 189 20.24 -21.41 -3.55
CA MET A 189 19.66 -20.90 -4.79
C MET A 189 20.30 -19.56 -5.20
N GLU A 190 20.77 -19.49 -6.44
CA GLU A 190 21.28 -18.27 -7.03
C GLU A 190 20.14 -17.28 -7.37
N PRO A 191 20.37 -15.95 -7.24
CA PRO A 191 19.39 -14.96 -7.62
C PRO A 191 19.13 -14.95 -9.14
N ILE A 192 17.87 -15.08 -9.53
CA ILE A 192 17.40 -14.95 -10.91
C ILE A 192 17.12 -13.48 -11.19
N ALA A 193 17.91 -12.87 -12.07
CA ALA A 193 17.74 -11.48 -12.46
C ALA A 193 16.44 -11.28 -13.24
N HIS A 194 15.66 -10.26 -12.87
CA HIS A 194 14.46 -9.83 -13.60
C HIS A 194 14.81 -8.66 -14.52
N PRO A 195 14.48 -8.71 -15.83
CA PRO A 195 14.80 -7.63 -16.75
C PRO A 195 13.97 -6.38 -16.45
N ALA A 196 14.66 -5.25 -16.28
CA ALA A 196 14.02 -3.96 -15.98
C ALA A 196 13.03 -3.55 -17.08
N GLY A 197 11.88 -3.02 -16.69
CA GLY A 197 10.83 -2.59 -17.61
C GLY A 197 9.83 -3.68 -17.98
N THR A 198 10.07 -4.93 -17.60
CA THR A 198 9.11 -6.02 -17.83
C THR A 198 8.17 -6.19 -16.63
N PRO A 199 6.87 -6.45 -16.86
CA PRO A 199 5.94 -6.69 -15.75
C PRO A 199 6.37 -7.94 -14.97
N VAL A 200 6.18 -7.88 -13.65
CA VAL A 200 6.53 -8.99 -12.77
C VAL A 200 5.65 -10.20 -13.08
N PRO A 201 6.23 -11.40 -13.31
CA PRO A 201 5.46 -12.57 -13.69
C PRO A 201 4.54 -13.04 -12.56
N ILE A 202 3.29 -13.37 -12.89
CA ILE A 202 2.33 -14.00 -11.98
C ILE A 202 2.37 -15.50 -12.22
N ASN A 203 2.76 -16.27 -11.21
CA ASN A 203 2.82 -17.72 -11.26
C ASN A 203 1.41 -18.31 -11.07
N PRO A 204 0.82 -18.98 -12.09
CA PRO A 204 -0.54 -19.53 -12.02
C PRO A 204 -0.62 -20.90 -11.34
N MET A 205 0.50 -21.43 -10.82
CA MET A 205 0.55 -22.75 -10.18
C MET A 205 -0.46 -22.85 -9.03
N LYS A 206 -1.29 -23.90 -9.07
CA LYS A 206 -2.21 -24.27 -8.00
C LYS A 206 -1.58 -25.32 -7.10
N VAL A 207 -1.84 -25.19 -5.82
CA VAL A 207 -1.25 -25.99 -4.74
C VAL A 207 -2.23 -27.06 -4.30
N LYS A 208 -1.74 -28.29 -4.16
CA LYS A 208 -2.49 -29.41 -3.57
C LYS A 208 -2.30 -29.43 -2.05
N LEU A 209 -3.42 -29.48 -1.33
CA LEU A 209 -3.43 -29.63 0.12
C LEU A 209 -3.15 -31.08 0.54
N ARG A 210 -2.63 -31.26 1.75
CA ARG A 210 -2.61 -32.56 2.44
C ARG A 210 -4.04 -32.99 2.78
N PRO A 211 -4.29 -34.28 3.07
CA PRO A 211 -5.59 -34.69 3.61
C PRO A 211 -5.93 -33.94 4.92
N PRO A 212 -7.22 -33.67 5.19
CA PRO A 212 -7.65 -33.00 6.42
C PRO A 212 -7.30 -33.83 7.68
N PRO A 213 -7.21 -33.21 8.88
CA PRO A 213 -7.61 -31.84 9.20
C PRO A 213 -6.57 -30.77 8.83
N TRP A 214 -7.06 -29.62 8.36
CA TRP A 214 -6.26 -28.44 8.06
C TRP A 214 -6.28 -27.43 9.21
N SER A 215 -5.28 -26.55 9.25
CA SER A 215 -5.20 -25.43 10.19
C SER A 215 -6.37 -24.46 10.07
N ARG A 216 -6.89 -24.26 8.86
CA ARG A 216 -8.06 -23.42 8.57
C ARG A 216 -8.98 -24.12 7.56
N ARG A 217 -10.24 -23.67 7.56
CA ARG A 217 -11.24 -24.09 6.57
C ARG A 217 -11.05 -23.32 5.28
N TRP A 218 -10.01 -23.68 4.52
CA TRP A 218 -9.65 -23.01 3.27
C TRP A 218 -10.78 -23.01 2.24
N GLU A 219 -11.70 -23.97 2.30
CA GLU A 219 -12.88 -24.03 1.43
C GLU A 219 -13.90 -22.89 1.66
N LEU A 220 -13.78 -22.13 2.76
CA LEU A 220 -14.61 -20.96 3.04
C LEU A 220 -14.05 -19.67 2.43
N TYR A 221 -12.77 -19.65 2.07
CA TYR A 221 -12.07 -18.48 1.54
C TYR A 221 -12.04 -18.53 0.01
N ASP A 222 -12.02 -17.35 -0.64
CA ASP A 222 -11.88 -17.23 -2.10
C ASP A 222 -10.41 -17.36 -2.55
N CYS A 223 -9.75 -18.45 -2.14
CA CYS A 223 -8.36 -18.74 -2.52
C CYS A 223 -8.30 -19.32 -3.93
N LYS A 224 -7.66 -18.61 -4.86
CA LYS A 224 -7.52 -19.00 -6.28
C LYS A 224 -6.36 -19.96 -6.51
N GLY A 225 -5.37 -19.96 -5.62
CA GLY A 225 -4.16 -20.77 -5.69
C GLY A 225 -4.30 -22.19 -5.12
N ILE A 226 -5.47 -22.60 -4.62
CA ILE A 226 -5.68 -23.95 -4.08
C ILE A 226 -6.41 -24.84 -5.09
N GLU A 227 -5.90 -26.05 -5.31
CA GLU A 227 -6.54 -27.06 -6.14
C GLU A 227 -7.51 -27.91 -5.32
N GLY A 228 -8.81 -27.87 -5.66
CA GLY A 228 -9.77 -28.86 -5.19
C GLY A 228 -10.09 -28.81 -3.69
N ALA A 229 -9.97 -27.64 -3.03
CA ALA A 229 -10.25 -27.47 -1.60
C ALA A 229 -11.65 -28.02 -1.21
N TRP A 230 -12.68 -27.71 -2.01
CA TRP A 230 -14.04 -28.22 -1.77
C TRP A 230 -14.14 -29.74 -1.94
N SER A 231 -13.47 -30.30 -2.94
CA SER A 231 -13.50 -31.73 -3.23
C SER A 231 -12.94 -32.53 -2.05
N GLN A 232 -11.82 -32.07 -1.48
CA GLN A 232 -11.13 -32.70 -0.35
C GLN A 232 -11.81 -32.45 1.01
N SER A 233 -12.77 -31.52 1.10
CA SER A 233 -13.48 -31.25 2.34
C SER A 233 -14.35 -32.42 2.78
N THR A 234 -14.42 -32.65 4.10
CA THR A 234 -15.15 -33.78 4.68
C THR A 234 -16.67 -33.66 4.45
N PRO A 235 -17.42 -34.79 4.34
CA PRO A 235 -18.87 -34.74 4.20
C PRO A 235 -19.59 -33.96 5.30
N TYR A 236 -19.03 -33.97 6.51
CA TYR A 236 -19.55 -33.18 7.64
C TYR A 236 -19.48 -31.67 7.38
N PHE A 237 -18.33 -31.16 6.92
CA PHE A 237 -18.18 -29.73 6.60
C PHE A 237 -19.02 -29.32 5.40
N LYS A 238 -19.15 -30.20 4.39
CA LYS A 238 -20.07 -29.98 3.25
C LYS A 238 -21.52 -29.79 3.70
N ARG A 239 -22.03 -30.64 4.59
CA ARG A 239 -23.39 -30.50 5.16
C ARG A 239 -23.58 -29.20 5.97
N LYS A 240 -22.53 -28.74 6.66
CA LYS A 240 -22.57 -27.49 7.45
C LYS A 240 -22.20 -26.24 6.65
N PHE A 241 -21.90 -26.36 5.35
CA PHE A 241 -21.42 -25.24 4.55
C PHE A 241 -22.42 -24.08 4.53
N HIS A 242 -23.71 -24.31 4.27
CA HIS A 242 -24.71 -23.23 4.26
C HIS A 242 -24.79 -22.44 5.59
N LYS A 243 -24.50 -23.08 6.72
CA LYS A 243 -24.49 -22.43 8.04
C LYS A 243 -23.19 -21.67 8.34
N THR A 244 -22.10 -22.01 7.65
CA THR A 244 -20.74 -21.52 7.95
C THR A 244 -20.13 -20.71 6.83
N LYS A 245 -20.73 -20.71 5.65
CA LYS A 245 -20.35 -19.87 4.53
C LYS A 245 -20.45 -18.43 5.00
N MET A 246 -19.34 -17.71 4.92
CA MET A 246 -19.33 -16.28 5.18
C MET A 246 -20.20 -15.59 4.13
N ASN A 247 -21.05 -14.66 4.56
CA ASN A 247 -21.81 -13.85 3.62
C ASN A 247 -20.84 -12.95 2.87
N ASP A 248 -20.92 -12.97 1.54
CA ASP A 248 -20.09 -12.15 0.66
C ASP A 248 -20.60 -10.69 0.59
N TYR A 249 -21.13 -10.17 1.69
CA TYR A 249 -21.58 -8.77 1.76
C TYR A 249 -20.41 -7.80 1.62
N LEU A 250 -19.21 -8.23 2.02
CA LEU A 250 -17.99 -7.43 1.91
C LEU A 250 -17.68 -7.03 0.47
N ARG A 251 -18.00 -7.87 -0.52
CA ARG A 251 -17.85 -7.51 -1.95
C ARG A 251 -18.65 -6.27 -2.35
N TYR A 252 -19.72 -5.96 -1.61
CA TYR A 252 -20.60 -4.83 -1.87
C TYR A 252 -20.43 -3.70 -0.84
N ASP A 253 -19.49 -3.83 0.10
CA ASP A 253 -19.25 -2.84 1.14
C ASP A 253 -18.31 -1.73 0.64
N LEU A 254 -18.89 -0.73 -0.03
CA LEU A 254 -18.17 0.43 -0.52
C LEU A 254 -17.46 1.23 0.59
N ILE A 255 -17.97 1.16 1.83
CA ILE A 255 -17.34 1.85 2.97
C ILE A 255 -16.06 1.10 3.38
N ALA A 256 -16.06 -0.23 3.32
CA ALA A 256 -14.85 -1.02 3.52
C ALA A 256 -13.81 -0.72 2.44
N ASP A 257 -14.21 -0.65 1.17
CA ASP A 257 -13.32 -0.30 0.06
C ASP A 257 -12.70 1.09 0.24
N TYR A 258 -13.50 2.09 0.62
CA TYR A 258 -13.02 3.44 0.91
C TYR A 258 -12.04 3.50 2.10
N ARG A 259 -12.23 2.66 3.12
CA ARG A 259 -11.36 2.63 4.30
C ARG A 259 -9.99 2.00 4.01
N VAL A 260 -9.94 1.02 3.10
CA VAL A 260 -8.74 0.24 2.77
C VAL A 260 -8.00 0.82 1.57
N GLY A 261 -8.71 1.43 0.63
CA GLY A 261 -8.13 2.03 -0.58
C GLY A 261 -7.15 3.14 -0.23
N SER A 262 -5.93 3.04 -0.76
CA SER A 262 -5.05 4.19 -0.83
C SER A 262 -5.64 5.19 -1.80
N GLU A 263 -5.81 6.43 -1.33
CA GLU A 263 -6.16 7.51 -2.23
C GLU A 263 -4.99 7.72 -3.20
N LEU A 264 -5.24 7.74 -4.51
CA LEU A 264 -4.19 8.04 -5.51
C LEU A 264 -3.43 9.32 -5.15
N GLU A 265 -4.11 10.31 -4.56
CA GLU A 265 -3.47 11.52 -4.05
C GLU A 265 -2.46 11.26 -2.93
N HIS A 266 -2.73 10.29 -2.06
CA HIS A 266 -1.79 9.86 -1.03
C HIS A 266 -0.58 9.16 -1.64
N GLU A 267 -0.79 8.25 -2.60
CA GLU A 267 0.29 7.55 -3.29
C GLU A 267 1.23 8.53 -4.00
N LEU A 268 0.67 9.48 -4.75
CA LEU A 268 1.44 10.54 -5.42
C LEU A 268 2.23 11.39 -4.43
N LYS A 269 1.64 11.77 -3.28
CA LYS A 269 2.35 12.51 -2.22
C LYS A 269 3.51 11.70 -1.65
N VAL A 270 3.34 10.40 -1.45
CA VAL A 270 4.41 9.52 -0.99
C VAL A 270 5.51 9.45 -2.03
N GLU A 271 5.18 9.21 -3.31
CA GLU A 271 6.16 9.17 -4.39
C GLU A 271 6.97 10.47 -4.48
N GLU A 272 6.30 11.63 -4.43
CA GLU A 272 6.96 12.95 -4.44
C GLU A 272 7.93 13.10 -3.25
N LYS A 273 7.50 12.70 -2.04
CA LYS A 273 8.36 12.73 -0.84
C LYS A 273 9.58 11.81 -0.98
N MET A 274 9.39 10.58 -1.47
CA MET A 274 10.51 9.65 -1.69
C MET A 274 11.52 10.22 -2.68
N GLN A 275 11.07 10.72 -3.83
CA GLN A 275 11.92 11.32 -4.85
C GLN A 275 12.64 12.57 -4.34
N ARG A 276 11.94 13.42 -3.57
CA ARG A 276 12.53 14.60 -2.95
C ARG A 276 13.64 14.21 -1.98
N PHE A 277 13.38 13.26 -1.09
CA PHE A 277 14.36 12.78 -0.11
C PHE A 277 15.61 12.22 -0.81
N GLU A 278 15.45 11.40 -1.84
CA GLU A 278 16.57 10.89 -2.64
C GLU A 278 17.38 12.02 -3.26
N LYS A 279 16.72 12.98 -3.90
CA LYS A 279 17.38 14.12 -4.55
C LYS A 279 18.19 14.94 -3.54
N GLU A 280 17.64 15.20 -2.36
CA GLU A 280 18.32 15.92 -1.28
C GLU A 280 19.58 15.16 -0.83
N ARG A 281 19.48 13.86 -0.59
CA ARG A 281 20.61 13.02 -0.16
C ARG A 281 21.69 12.84 -1.25
N HIS A 282 21.28 12.74 -2.51
CA HIS A 282 22.19 12.70 -3.65
C HIS A 282 22.93 14.02 -3.84
N THR A 283 22.22 15.15 -3.75
CA THR A 283 22.80 16.50 -3.88
C THR A 283 23.79 16.77 -2.75
N ALA A 284 23.49 16.32 -1.54
CA ALA A 284 24.40 16.40 -0.40
C ALA A 284 25.58 15.39 -0.46
N GLY A 285 25.59 14.47 -1.44
CA GLY A 285 26.68 13.51 -1.62
C GLY A 285 26.71 12.37 -0.58
N LEU A 286 25.67 12.19 0.24
CA LEU A 286 25.64 11.16 1.28
C LEU A 286 25.57 9.75 0.69
N THR A 287 24.87 9.57 -0.42
CA THR A 287 24.68 8.26 -1.05
C THR A 287 24.36 8.38 -2.54
N ARG A 288 24.60 7.30 -3.28
CA ARG A 288 24.17 7.11 -4.68
C ARG A 288 23.09 6.04 -4.83
N ARG A 289 22.61 5.48 -3.73
CA ARG A 289 21.53 4.48 -3.73
C ARG A 289 20.18 5.13 -4.01
N ARG A 290 19.34 4.41 -4.76
CA ARG A 290 17.94 4.77 -5.01
C ARG A 290 17.07 3.87 -4.13
N ILE A 291 16.11 4.44 -3.42
CA ILE A 291 15.06 3.76 -2.64
C ILE A 291 13.84 3.49 -3.53
N PHE A 292 13.48 4.47 -4.35
CA PHE A 292 12.32 4.48 -5.22
C PHE A 292 12.68 3.79 -6.54
N ARG A 293 12.26 2.53 -6.66
CA ARG A 293 12.55 1.65 -7.78
C ARG A 293 11.32 0.81 -8.07
N SER A 294 11.16 0.43 -9.33
CA SER A 294 10.20 -0.58 -9.74
C SER A 294 10.84 -1.47 -10.80
N ALA A 295 10.65 -2.78 -10.67
CA ALA A 295 11.10 -3.77 -11.64
C ALA A 295 10.39 -3.58 -13.00
N SER A 296 9.11 -3.19 -12.96
CA SER A 296 8.28 -2.97 -14.15
C SER A 296 8.41 -1.57 -14.75
N ALA A 297 8.72 -0.55 -13.95
CA ALA A 297 9.01 0.78 -14.47
C ALA A 297 10.52 0.95 -14.70
N SER A 298 10.97 0.93 -15.96
CA SER A 298 12.35 1.23 -16.32
C SER A 298 12.69 2.69 -15.95
N ARG A 299 13.18 2.94 -14.73
CA ARG A 299 13.60 4.25 -14.22
C ARG A 299 14.99 4.22 -13.58
#